data_AF-A0A7S8F6E9-F1
#
_entry.id   AF-A0A7S8F6E9-F1
#
_cell.length_a   1.000
_cell.length_b   1.000
_cell.length_c   1.000
_cell.angle_alpha   90.00
_cell.angle_beta   90.00
_cell.angle_gamma   90.00
#
_symmetry.space_group_name_H-M   'P 1'
#
loop_
_entity.id
_entity.type
_entity.pdbx_description
1 polymer ?
#
loop_
_entity_poly.entity_id
_entity_poly.type
_entity_poly.pdbx_seq_one_letter_code
_entity_poly.pdbx_strand_id
1 'polypeptide(L)'
;MATPPIRLVAEKRVARHFLGKGATSAADAIAYEPDLGSRKRAFDRLKGLDIVRPGGRDRWYLDEARWAELRSQRRGRMVTMLAVGAAIAAFVVTR
;
A
#
# COMPACT_ATOMS: atom_id res chain seq x y z
N MET A 1 -17.63 -2.11 -13.63
CA MET A 1 -16.88 -2.12 -12.35
C MET A 1 -15.49 -2.67 -12.61
N ALA A 2 -14.42 -1.92 -12.35
CA ALA A 2 -13.06 -2.43 -12.54
C ALA A 2 -12.67 -3.34 -11.36
N THR A 3 -12.53 -4.63 -11.60
CA THR A 3 -12.05 -5.58 -10.58
C THR A 3 -10.57 -5.29 -10.33
N PRO A 4 -10.18 -4.86 -9.12
CA PRO A 4 -8.77 -4.61 -8.84
C PRO A 4 -7.99 -5.93 -9.01
N PRO A 5 -6.76 -5.89 -9.52
CA PRO A 5 -5.96 -7.09 -9.67
C PRO A 5 -5.84 -7.78 -8.30
N ILE A 6 -6.03 -9.11 -8.27
CA ILE A 6 -6.05 -9.94 -7.04
C ILE A 6 -4.85 -9.65 -6.13
N ARG A 7 -3.70 -9.31 -6.72
CA ARG A 7 -2.48 -8.87 -6.04
C ARG A 7 -2.70 -7.68 -5.09
N LEU A 8 -3.40 -6.64 -5.54
CA LEU A 8 -3.70 -5.44 -4.75
C LEU A 8 -4.61 -5.76 -3.57
N VAL A 9 -5.51 -6.75 -3.73
CA VAL A 9 -6.39 -7.19 -2.66
C VAL A 9 -5.60 -7.90 -1.56
N ALA A 10 -4.67 -8.78 -1.94
CA ALA A 10 -3.82 -9.48 -0.98
C ALA A 10 -2.92 -8.53 -0.18
N GLU A 11 -2.22 -7.60 -0.85
CA GLU A 11 -1.36 -6.60 -0.19
C GLU A 11 -2.17 -5.72 0.78
N LYS A 12 -3.35 -5.25 0.37
CA LYS A 12 -4.26 -4.49 1.26
C LYS A 12 -4.75 -5.30 2.46
N ARG A 13 -4.97 -6.61 2.31
CA ARG A 13 -5.38 -7.47 3.42
C ARG A 13 -4.26 -7.65 4.44
N VAL A 14 -3.03 -7.86 3.98
CA VAL A 14 -1.85 -7.94 4.86
C VAL A 14 -1.70 -6.61 5.61
N ALA A 15 -1.65 -5.48 4.91
CA ALA A 15 -1.52 -4.17 5.55
C ALA A 15 -2.64 -3.88 6.56
N ARG A 16 -3.90 -4.23 6.21
CA ARG A 16 -5.04 -4.08 7.14
C ARG A 16 -4.90 -4.91 8.40
N HIS A 17 -4.29 -6.09 8.32
CA HIS A 17 -4.05 -6.92 9.50
C HIS A 17 -3.10 -6.23 10.48
N PHE A 18 -1.98 -5.71 10.01
CA PHE A 18 -1.03 -4.96 10.85
C PHE A 18 -1.66 -3.68 11.41
N LEU A 19 -2.34 -2.88 10.57
CA LEU A 19 -3.03 -1.66 11.00
C LEU A 19 -4.11 -1.94 12.05
N GLY A 20 -4.92 -2.97 11.84
CA GLY A 20 -5.97 -3.36 12.79
C GLY A 20 -5.44 -3.90 14.12
N LYS A 21 -4.16 -4.28 14.18
CA LYS A 21 -3.46 -4.70 15.40
C LYS A 21 -2.57 -3.61 16.00
N GLY A 22 -2.51 -2.41 15.40
CA GLY A 22 -1.62 -1.33 15.82
C GLY A 22 -0.14 -1.62 15.58
N ALA A 23 0.18 -2.65 14.79
CA ALA A 23 1.54 -3.09 14.52
C ALA A 23 2.21 -2.21 13.45
N THR A 24 2.32 -0.91 13.73
CA THR A 24 2.89 0.11 12.84
C THR A 24 4.28 0.58 13.27
N SER A 25 4.77 0.08 14.41
CA SER A 25 6.09 0.40 14.96
C SER A 25 6.81 -0.88 15.40
N ALA A 26 8.13 -0.80 15.58
CA ALA A 26 8.90 -1.93 16.10
C ALA A 26 8.47 -2.36 17.50
N ALA A 27 8.00 -1.43 18.34
CA ALA A 27 7.50 -1.72 19.68
C ALA A 27 6.21 -2.55 19.65
N ASP A 28 5.36 -2.31 18.66
CA ASP A 28 4.05 -2.96 18.49
C ASP A 28 4.10 -4.13 17.51
N ALA A 29 5.30 -4.62 17.16
CA ALA A 29 5.45 -5.67 16.20
C ALA A 29 4.76 -6.96 16.66
N ILE A 30 4.09 -7.63 15.71
CA ILE A 30 3.32 -8.85 15.96
C ILE A 30 3.92 -10.04 15.23
N ALA A 31 3.70 -11.23 15.76
CA ALA A 31 3.89 -12.44 14.97
C ALA A 31 2.84 -12.44 13.85
N TYR A 32 3.26 -12.76 12.63
CA TYR A 32 2.37 -12.82 11.48
C TYR A 32 2.74 -14.00 10.59
N GLU A 33 1.82 -14.96 10.52
CA GLU A 33 1.94 -16.13 9.67
C GLU A 33 0.80 -16.14 8.64
N PRO A 34 1.10 -16.03 7.33
CA PRO A 34 0.08 -15.99 6.30
C PRO A 34 -0.53 -17.39 6.06
N ASP A 35 -1.84 -17.49 6.28
CA ASP A 35 -2.68 -18.69 6.06
C ASP A 35 -2.85 -19.12 4.59
N LEU A 36 -2.68 -18.21 3.64
CA LEU A 36 -2.90 -18.44 2.21
C LEU A 36 -1.66 -18.09 1.40
N GLY A 37 -1.38 -18.89 0.36
CA GLY A 37 -0.24 -18.65 -0.54
C GLY A 37 -0.25 -17.26 -1.21
N SER A 38 -1.44 -16.70 -1.47
CA SER A 38 -1.58 -15.33 -2.00
C SER A 38 -1.16 -14.26 -0.99
N ARG A 39 -1.46 -14.44 0.30
CA ARG A 39 -1.01 -13.56 1.39
C ARG A 39 0.47 -13.73 1.67
N LYS A 40 1.01 -14.96 1.57
CA LYS A 40 2.45 -15.21 1.70
C LYS A 40 3.24 -14.43 0.65
N ARG A 41 2.88 -14.57 -0.63
CA ARG A 41 3.51 -13.79 -1.71
C ARG A 41 3.34 -12.27 -1.54
N ALA A 42 2.23 -11.81 -0.99
CA ALA A 42 2.02 -10.39 -0.70
C ALA A 42 2.92 -9.91 0.45
N PHE A 43 3.01 -10.68 1.53
CA PHE A 43 3.87 -10.41 2.67
C PHE A 43 5.35 -10.37 2.26
N ASP A 44 5.83 -11.36 1.49
CA ASP A 44 7.20 -11.38 0.98
C ASP A 44 7.52 -10.17 0.10
N ARG A 45 6.57 -9.72 -0.72
CA ARG A 45 6.73 -8.49 -1.51
C ARG A 45 6.78 -7.24 -0.65
N LEU A 46 5.91 -7.13 0.35
CA LEU A 46 5.91 -5.97 1.24
C LEU A 46 7.19 -5.90 2.07
N LYS A 47 7.78 -7.05 2.42
CA LYS A 47 9.15 -7.11 2.99
C LYS A 47 10.20 -6.59 2.00
N GLY A 48 10.16 -7.04 0.75
CA GLY A 48 11.11 -6.57 -0.28
C GLY A 48 10.99 -5.07 -0.65
N LEU A 49 9.93 -4.39 -0.21
CA LEU A 49 9.74 -2.94 -0.37
C LEU A 49 10.03 -2.15 0.92
N ASP A 50 10.52 -2.83 1.97
CA ASP A 50 10.63 -2.37 3.35
C ASP A 50 9.33 -1.73 3.91
N ILE A 51 8.17 -2.12 3.39
CA ILE A 51 6.88 -1.70 3.93
C ILE A 51 6.53 -2.55 5.15
N VAL A 52 6.94 -3.82 5.16
CA VAL A 52 6.85 -4.68 6.33
C VAL A 52 8.26 -4.97 6.81
N ARG A 53 8.56 -4.60 8.05
CA ARG A 53 9.92 -4.61 8.61
C ARG A 53 9.98 -5.48 9.88
N PRO A 54 11.15 -6.06 10.18
CA PRO A 54 11.31 -6.86 11.39
C PRO A 54 11.31 -5.96 12.63
N GLY A 55 10.50 -6.28 13.63
CA GLY A 55 10.45 -5.61 14.94
C GLY A 55 11.06 -6.43 16.08
N GLY A 56 11.70 -7.55 15.76
CA GLY A 56 12.32 -8.47 16.73
C GLY A 56 12.23 -9.92 16.26
N ARG A 57 12.49 -10.87 17.16
CA ARG A 57 12.41 -12.32 16.87
C ARG A 57 11.03 -12.69 16.33
N ASP A 58 10.97 -13.03 15.05
CA ASP A 58 9.77 -13.44 14.30
C ASP A 58 8.58 -12.47 14.34
N ARG A 59 8.83 -11.21 14.71
CA ARG A 59 7.81 -10.17 14.80
C ARG A 59 8.01 -9.13 13.71
N TRP A 60 6.90 -8.65 13.18
CA TRP A 60 6.84 -7.77 12.03
C TRP A 60 5.94 -6.59 12.33
N TYR A 61 6.29 -5.44 11.77
CA TYR A 61 5.46 -4.25 11.79
C TYR A 61 5.36 -3.64 10.39
N LEU A 62 4.28 -2.89 10.16
CA LEU A 62 4.06 -2.14 8.94
C LEU A 62 4.64 -0.73 9.10
N ASP A 63 5.57 -0.35 8.23
CA ASP A 63 6.02 1.04 8.12
C ASP A 63 4.90 1.89 7.49
N GLU A 64 4.18 2.64 8.33
CA GLU A 64 3.02 3.40 7.90
C GLU A 64 3.39 4.52 6.93
N ALA A 65 4.57 5.14 7.09
CA ALA A 65 5.05 6.19 6.21
C ALA A 65 5.28 5.65 4.80
N ARG A 66 5.99 4.52 4.66
CA ARG A 66 6.21 3.88 3.35
C ARG A 66 4.92 3.33 2.74
N TRP A 67 4.02 2.79 3.56
CA TRP A 67 2.71 2.34 3.08
C TRP A 67 1.86 3.50 2.55
N ALA A 68 1.89 4.65 3.24
CA ALA A 68 1.23 5.88 2.79
C ALA A 68 1.88 6.40 1.50
N GLU A 69 3.20 6.37 1.39
CA GLU A 69 3.93 6.79 0.19
C GLU A 69 3.52 5.93 -1.02
N LEU A 70 3.51 4.60 -0.90
CA LEU A 70 3.06 3.69 -1.95
C LEU A 70 1.61 3.95 -2.38
N ARG A 71 0.72 4.31 -1.43
CA ARG A 71 -0.67 4.71 -1.75
C ARG A 71 -0.74 6.08 -2.40
N SER A 72 0.08 7.03 -1.96
CA SER A 72 0.07 8.40 -2.44
C SER A 72 0.65 8.51 -3.84
N GLN A 73 1.75 7.82 -4.18
CA GLN A 73 2.29 7.79 -5.54
C GLN A 73 1.26 7.27 -6.56
N ARG A 74 0.38 6.35 -6.13
CA ARG A 74 -0.74 5.87 -6.96
C ARG A 74 -1.90 6.88 -7.06
N ARG A 75 -2.17 7.67 -6.02
CA ARG A 75 -3.18 8.75 -6.04
C ARG A 75 -2.70 10.01 -6.76
N GLY A 76 -1.45 10.39 -6.57
CA GLY A 76 -0.80 11.55 -7.19
C GLY A 76 -0.79 11.44 -8.71
N ARG A 77 -0.49 10.26 -9.27
CA ARG A 77 -0.60 10.03 -10.73
C ARG A 77 -2.01 10.29 -11.29
N MET A 78 -3.07 9.99 -10.53
CA MET A 78 -4.44 10.30 -10.97
C MET A 78 -4.75 11.79 -10.87
N VAL A 79 -4.30 12.48 -9.80
CA VAL A 79 -4.53 13.92 -9.64
C VAL A 79 -3.75 14.73 -10.69
N THR A 80 -2.51 14.36 -10.99
CA THR A 80 -1.72 15.03 -12.04
C THR A 80 -2.33 14.81 -13.42
N MET A 81 -2.82 13.60 -13.75
CA MET A 81 -3.54 13.37 -15.01
C MET A 81 -4.85 14.16 -15.09
N LEU A 82 -5.60 14.29 -13.99
CA LEU A 82 -6.84 15.09 -13.95
C LEU A 82 -6.55 16.59 -14.10
N ALA A 83 -5.48 17.09 -13.48
CA ALA A 83 -5.05 18.48 -13.58
C ALA A 83 -4.55 18.84 -15.00
N VAL A 84 -3.82 17.93 -15.66
CA VAL A 84 -3.39 18.11 -17.06
C VAL A 84 -4.58 18.08 -18.02
N GLY A 85 -5.58 17.23 -17.78
CA GLY A 85 -6.81 17.21 -18.58
C GLY A 85 -7.65 18.50 -18.47
N ALA A 86 -7.72 19.10 -17.28
CA ALA A 86 -8.44 20.36 -17.07
C ALA A 86 -7.77 21.56 -17.76
N ALA A 87 -6.43 21.60 -17.79
CA ALA A 87 -5.68 22.67 -18.45
C ALA A 87 -5.86 22.67 -19.99
N ILE A 88 -5.98 21.50 -20.62
CA ILE A 88 -6.20 21.39 -22.07
C ILE A 88 -7.62 21.84 -22.43
N ALA A 89 -8.63 21.48 -21.63
CA ALA A 89 -10.01 21.90 -21.86
C ALA A 89 -10.21 23.42 -21.74
N ALA A 90 -9.54 24.06 -20.77
CA ALA A 90 -9.61 25.52 -20.61
C ALA A 90 -8.94 26.29 -21.77
N PHE A 91 -7.87 25.76 -22.34
CA PHE A 91 -7.16 26.39 -23.46
C PHE A 91 -7.92 26.30 -24.79
N VAL A 92 -8.69 25.22 -25.00
CA VAL A 92 -9.52 25.05 -26.22
C VAL A 92 -10.80 25.92 -26.16
N VAL A 93 -11.38 26.12 -24.98
CA VAL A 93 -12.60 26.94 -24.82
C VAL A 93 -12.33 28.45 -24.91
N THR A 94 -11.09 28.88 -24.67
CA THR A 94 -10.71 30.31 -24.60
C THR A 94 -10.06 30.82 -25.90
N ARG A 95 -10.13 30.06 -27.01
CA ARG A 95 -9.62 30.48 -28.33
C ARG A 95 -10.74 30.62 -29.35
#